data_AF-A0A645HWZ8-F1
#
_entry.id   AF-A0A645HWZ8-F1
#
_cell.length_a   1.000
_cell.length_b   1.000
_cell.length_c   1.000
_cell.angle_alpha   90.00
_cell.angle_beta   90.00
_cell.angle_gamma   90.00
#
_symmetry.space_group_name_H-M   'P 1'
#
loop_
_entity.id
_entity.type
_entity.pdbx_description
1 polymer ?
#
loop_
_entity_poly.entity_id
_entity_poly.type
_entity_poly.pdbx_seq_one_letter_code
_entity_poly.pdbx_strand_id
1 'polypeptide(L)'
;MERVSGTLSDHFDPREHVIRLSDGVYDASSIAALGVAAHEAGHAMQYNDHYFPIKLRNAILPLAQVGSWAAFPIVIIGLLFGYADLAYIGVIVYAAVVLFQLITLPVEYNASSRAIQALADGNYLDADELEGARKVLSAAALTYVAATLAAVLSLLRLLLIARSSRR
;
A
#
# COMPACT_ATOMS: atom_id res chain seq x y z
N MET A 1 9.56 -17.41 9.64
CA MET A 1 9.93 -15.98 9.52
C MET A 1 11.36 -15.92 9.05
N GLU A 2 11.69 -14.94 8.22
CA GLU A 2 13.04 -14.70 7.72
C GLU A 2 13.48 -13.28 8.04
N ARG A 3 14.79 -13.13 8.22
CA ARG A 3 15.42 -11.83 8.37
C ARG A 3 15.80 -11.28 7.00
N VAL A 4 15.50 -10.01 6.75
CA VAL A 4 15.90 -9.31 5.52
C VAL A 4 16.69 -8.05 5.85
N SER A 5 17.73 -7.79 5.06
CA SER A 5 18.52 -6.57 5.19
C SER A 5 17.72 -5.34 4.75
N GLY A 6 18.06 -4.19 5.32
CA GLY A 6 17.46 -2.90 4.99
C GLY A 6 16.57 -2.34 6.10
N THR A 7 15.96 -1.18 5.83
CA THR A 7 15.05 -0.50 6.74
C THR A 7 13.66 -0.44 6.13
N LEU A 8 12.63 -0.76 6.91
CA LEU A 8 11.22 -0.75 6.47
C LEU A 8 10.97 -1.68 5.27
N SER A 9 11.68 -2.81 5.22
CA SER A 9 11.56 -3.85 4.19
C SER A 9 10.66 -5.01 4.65
N ASP A 10 9.95 -4.83 5.76
CA ASP A 10 9.03 -5.79 6.36
C ASP A 10 7.87 -6.10 5.42
N HIS A 11 7.63 -7.38 5.13
CA HIS A 11 6.50 -7.82 4.30
C HIS A 11 6.19 -9.31 4.48
N PHE A 12 4.93 -9.67 4.30
CA PHE A 12 4.52 -11.04 4.01
C PHE A 12 4.65 -11.35 2.51
N ASP A 13 5.34 -12.45 2.18
CA ASP A 13 5.43 -13.00 0.83
C ASP A 13 4.40 -14.13 0.61
N PRO A 14 3.36 -13.90 -0.21
CA PRO A 14 2.33 -14.90 -0.47
C PRO A 14 2.77 -16.06 -1.35
N ARG A 15 3.93 -15.98 -2.03
CA ARG A 15 4.43 -17.07 -2.88
C ARG A 15 5.14 -18.11 -2.04
N GLU A 16 6.06 -17.64 -1.20
CA GLU A 16 6.85 -18.48 -0.31
C GLU A 16 6.14 -18.75 1.03
N HIS A 17 5.04 -18.05 1.31
CA HIS A 17 4.30 -18.10 2.59
C HIS A 17 5.20 -17.74 3.80
N VAL A 18 6.06 -16.74 3.62
CA VAL A 18 7.04 -16.31 4.63
C VAL A 18 6.79 -14.86 5.02
N ILE A 19 6.79 -14.59 6.32
CA ILE A 19 6.92 -13.23 6.86
C ILE A 19 8.40 -12.88 6.93
N ARG A 20 8.78 -11.79 6.26
CA ARG A 20 10.13 -11.24 6.27
C ARG A 20 10.14 -9.95 7.07
N LEU A 21 11.06 -9.86 8.03
CA LEU A 21 11.21 -8.69 8.88
C LEU A 21 12.60 -8.09 8.72
N SER A 22 12.65 -6.76 8.71
CA SER A 22 13.88 -5.98 8.65
C SER A 22 14.69 -6.15 9.93
N ASP A 23 16.00 -5.91 9.85
CA ASP A 23 16.92 -6.08 10.99
C ASP A 23 16.46 -5.31 12.25
N GLY A 24 15.89 -4.12 12.05
CA GLY A 24 15.39 -3.26 13.13
C GLY A 24 14.06 -3.72 13.76
N VAL A 25 13.35 -4.66 13.14
CA VAL A 25 12.11 -5.23 13.65
C VAL A 25 12.34 -6.65 14.19
N TYR A 26 13.11 -7.47 13.46
CA TYR A 26 13.33 -8.88 13.79
C TYR A 26 13.95 -9.08 15.19
N ASP A 27 14.95 -8.26 15.56
CA ASP A 27 15.66 -8.37 16.85
C ASP A 27 15.12 -7.41 17.93
N ALA A 28 14.07 -6.63 17.63
CA ALA A 28 13.60 -5.57 18.53
C ALA A 28 12.38 -6.00 19.35
N SER A 29 12.38 -5.63 20.63
CA SER A 29 11.28 -5.87 21.58
C SER A 29 10.42 -4.62 21.83
N SER A 30 10.36 -3.70 20.85
CA SER A 30 9.58 -2.46 20.99
C SER A 30 8.12 -2.66 20.57
N ILE A 31 7.21 -1.84 21.11
CA ILE A 31 5.79 -1.83 20.73
C ILE A 31 5.61 -1.65 19.22
N ALA A 32 6.45 -0.80 18.60
CA ALA A 32 6.43 -0.58 17.16
C ALA A 32 6.85 -1.85 16.40
N ALA A 33 7.94 -2.51 16.80
CA ALA A 33 8.42 -3.73 16.17
C ALA A 33 7.39 -4.87 16.28
N LEU A 34 6.80 -5.07 17.47
CA LEU A 34 5.71 -6.03 17.66
C LEU A 34 4.50 -5.69 16.78
N GLY A 35 4.14 -4.41 16.70
CA GLY A 35 3.06 -3.93 15.85
C GLY A 35 3.30 -4.23 14.37
N VAL A 36 4.50 -3.97 13.85
CA VAL A 36 4.86 -4.28 12.45
C VAL A 36 4.84 -5.78 12.20
N ALA A 37 5.47 -6.58 13.07
CA ALA A 37 5.46 -8.04 12.92
C ALA A 37 4.04 -8.62 12.94
N ALA A 38 3.18 -8.11 13.82
CA ALA A 38 1.77 -8.50 13.88
C ALA A 38 0.97 -8.02 12.66
N HIS A 39 1.32 -6.86 12.06
CA HIS A 39 0.72 -6.38 10.81
C HIS A 39 1.03 -7.31 9.65
N GLU A 40 2.28 -7.77 9.53
CA GLU A 40 2.66 -8.77 8.52
C GLU A 40 1.99 -10.13 8.75
N ALA A 41 1.83 -10.54 10.01
CA ALA A 41 1.00 -11.69 10.35
C ALA A 41 -0.47 -11.48 9.95
N GLY A 42 -0.99 -10.25 10.07
CA GLY A 42 -2.31 -9.86 9.58
C GLY A 42 -2.46 -10.06 8.07
N HIS A 43 -1.44 -9.74 7.27
CA HIS A 43 -1.44 -10.06 5.85
C HIS A 43 -1.41 -11.57 5.57
N ALA A 44 -0.65 -12.34 6.35
CA ALA A 44 -0.66 -13.80 6.26
C ALA A 44 -2.06 -14.37 6.55
N MET A 45 -2.75 -13.85 7.58
CA MET A 45 -4.14 -14.21 7.90
C MET A 45 -5.10 -13.85 6.77
N GLN A 46 -4.98 -12.66 6.18
CA GLN A 46 -5.81 -12.26 5.03
C GLN A 46 -5.66 -13.22 3.85
N TYR A 47 -4.43 -13.67 3.61
CA TYR A 47 -4.14 -14.61 2.53
C TYR A 47 -4.78 -15.98 2.81
N ASN A 48 -4.58 -16.49 4.03
CA ASN A 48 -5.17 -17.75 4.50
C ASN A 48 -6.71 -17.73 4.45
N ASP A 49 -7.32 -16.63 4.88
CA ASP A 49 -8.78 -16.43 4.89
C ASP A 49 -9.37 -16.09 3.52
N HIS A 50 -8.54 -16.07 2.48
CA HIS A 50 -8.97 -15.73 1.12
C HIS A 50 -9.64 -14.36 0.99
N TYR A 51 -9.22 -13.39 1.81
CA TYR A 51 -9.80 -12.05 1.84
C TYR A 51 -9.77 -11.41 0.44
N PHE A 52 -10.94 -11.11 -0.11
CA PHE A 52 -11.06 -10.74 -1.52
C PHE A 52 -10.21 -9.52 -1.93
N PRO A 53 -10.14 -8.43 -1.14
CA PRO A 53 -9.32 -7.27 -1.49
C PRO A 53 -7.82 -7.57 -1.65
N ILE A 54 -7.24 -8.50 -0.87
CA ILE A 54 -5.81 -8.85 -1.03
C ILE A 54 -5.59 -9.61 -2.34
N LYS A 55 -6.54 -10.47 -2.76
CA LYS A 55 -6.50 -11.14 -4.07
C LYS A 55 -6.57 -10.13 -5.21
N LEU A 56 -7.48 -9.17 -5.10
CA LEU A 56 -7.62 -8.10 -6.09
C LEU A 56 -6.34 -7.26 -6.17
N ARG A 57 -5.83 -6.74 -5.04
CA ARG A 57 -4.56 -5.99 -4.95
C ARG A 57 -3.43 -6.72 -5.66
N ASN A 58 -3.24 -8.01 -5.38
CA ASN A 58 -2.15 -8.79 -5.95
C ASN A 58 -2.30 -8.99 -7.46
N ALA A 59 -3.54 -9.15 -7.96
CA ALA A 59 -3.80 -9.29 -9.39
C ALA A 59 -3.48 -8.02 -10.19
N ILE A 60 -3.72 -6.84 -9.62
CA ILE A 60 -3.50 -5.54 -10.29
C ILE A 60 -2.12 -4.92 -10.00
N LEU A 61 -1.35 -5.48 -9.06
CA LEU A 61 -0.02 -4.99 -8.68
C LEU A 61 0.94 -4.80 -9.87
N PRO A 62 1.09 -5.74 -10.82
CA PRO A 62 2.00 -5.56 -11.95
C PRO A 62 1.60 -4.39 -12.85
N LEU A 63 0.29 -4.20 -13.05
CA LEU A 63 -0.24 -3.10 -13.85
C LEU A 63 0.00 -1.75 -13.16
N ALA A 64 -0.16 -1.71 -11.84
CA ALA A 64 0.11 -0.51 -11.05
C ALA A 64 1.60 -0.13 -11.06
N GLN A 65 2.52 -1.11 -11.02
CA GLN A 65 3.96 -0.87 -11.12
C GLN A 65 4.34 -0.24 -12.46
N VAL A 66 3.87 -0.84 -13.57
CA VAL A 66 4.12 -0.30 -14.92
C VAL A 66 3.48 1.09 -15.06
N GLY A 67 2.23 1.24 -14.60
CA GLY A 67 1.51 2.50 -14.68
C GLY A 67 2.17 3.62 -13.89
N SER A 68 2.73 3.31 -12.72
CA SER A 68 3.40 4.31 -11.86
C SER A 68 4.62 4.94 -12.53
N TRP A 69 5.37 4.15 -13.31
CA TRP A 69 6.51 4.65 -14.07
C TRP A 69 6.11 5.27 -15.41
N ALA A 70 5.14 4.67 -16.12
CA ALA A 70 4.82 5.04 -17.50
C ALA A 70 3.83 6.21 -17.62
N ALA A 71 2.89 6.36 -16.67
CA ALA A 71 1.80 7.32 -16.79
C ALA A 71 2.27 8.76 -17.02
N PHE A 72 3.17 9.27 -16.16
CA PHE A 72 3.66 10.64 -16.26
C PHE A 72 4.42 10.91 -17.57
N PRO A 73 5.42 10.10 -17.98
CA PRO A 73 6.07 10.24 -19.28
C PRO A 73 5.09 10.24 -20.45
N ILE A 74 4.11 9.32 -20.46
CA ILE A 74 3.10 9.25 -21.54
C ILE A 74 2.29 10.54 -21.60
N VAL A 75 1.82 11.06 -20.45
CA VAL A 75 1.09 12.33 -20.42
C VAL A 75 1.97 13.47 -20.92
N ILE A 76 3.21 13.58 -20.43
CA ILE A 76 4.12 14.67 -20.79
C ILE A 76 4.44 14.64 -22.29
N ILE A 77 4.78 13.47 -22.85
CA ILE A 77 5.04 13.32 -24.29
C ILE A 77 3.80 13.71 -25.09
N GLY A 78 2.61 13.24 -24.68
CA GLY A 78 1.35 13.62 -25.31
C GLY A 78 1.13 15.14 -25.33
N LEU A 79 1.42 15.82 -24.23
CA LEU A 79 1.28 17.27 -24.13
C LEU A 79 2.35 18.03 -24.93
N LEU A 80 3.62 17.61 -24.87
CA LEU A 80 4.74 18.28 -25.56
C LEU A 80 4.61 18.24 -27.09
N PHE A 81 4.12 17.13 -27.64
CA PHE A 81 3.96 16.94 -29.08
C PHE A 81 2.54 17.25 -29.57
N GLY A 82 1.63 17.71 -28.70
CA GLY A 82 0.25 18.02 -29.05
C GLY A 82 -0.63 16.81 -29.37
N TYR A 83 -0.21 15.59 -29.00
CA TYR A 83 -0.97 14.37 -29.15
C TYR A 83 -1.96 14.19 -27.99
N ALA A 84 -3.11 14.84 -28.10
CA ALA A 84 -4.15 14.80 -27.07
C ALA A 84 -4.57 13.38 -26.68
N ASP A 85 -4.72 12.47 -27.65
CA ASP A 85 -5.11 11.08 -27.38
C ASP A 85 -4.04 10.31 -26.60
N LEU A 86 -2.75 10.57 -26.85
CA LEU A 86 -1.65 10.00 -26.09
C LEU A 86 -1.66 10.51 -24.64
N ALA A 87 -1.92 11.81 -24.44
CA ALA A 87 -2.08 12.37 -23.10
C ALA A 87 -3.24 11.72 -22.33
N TYR A 88 -4.38 11.47 -23.00
CA TYR A 88 -5.51 10.76 -22.41
C TYR A 88 -5.19 9.30 -22.06
N ILE A 89 -4.43 8.59 -22.89
CA ILE A 89 -3.94 7.24 -22.56
C ILE A 89 -3.12 7.30 -21.26
N GLY A 90 -2.21 8.26 -21.13
CA GLY A 90 -1.44 8.45 -19.90
C GLY A 90 -2.31 8.71 -18.66
N VAL A 91 -3.40 9.47 -18.80
CA VAL A 91 -4.38 9.69 -17.72
C VAL A 91 -5.09 8.39 -17.34
N ILE A 92 -5.49 7.57 -18.31
CA ILE A 92 -6.13 6.26 -18.05
C ILE A 92 -5.16 5.32 -17.32
N VAL A 93 -3.90 5.29 -17.76
CA VAL A 93 -2.85 4.51 -17.10
C VAL A 93 -2.66 4.99 -15.65
N TYR A 94 -2.66 6.31 -15.41
CA TYR A 94 -2.58 6.85 -14.05
C TYR A 94 -3.83 6.53 -13.21
N ALA A 95 -5.02 6.51 -13.82
CA ALA A 95 -6.25 6.13 -13.12
C ALA A 95 -6.19 4.69 -12.58
N ALA A 96 -5.52 3.77 -13.30
CA ALA A 96 -5.27 2.41 -12.80
C ALA A 96 -4.36 2.41 -11.55
N VAL A 97 -3.38 3.31 -11.47
CA VAL A 97 -2.53 3.48 -10.29
C VAL A 97 -3.35 4.00 -9.09
N VAL A 98 -4.23 4.98 -9.31
CA VAL A 98 -5.12 5.48 -8.26
C VAL A 98 -6.07 4.38 -7.78
N LEU A 99 -6.64 3.60 -8.70
CA LEU A 99 -7.49 2.46 -8.36
C LEU A 99 -6.75 1.43 -7.50
N PHE A 100 -5.48 1.15 -7.83
CA PHE A 100 -4.63 0.28 -7.01
C PHE A 100 -4.45 0.79 -5.58
N GLN A 101 -4.23 2.09 -5.40
CA GLN A 101 -4.10 2.69 -4.07
C GLN A 101 -5.42 2.60 -3.28
N LEU A 102 -6.55 2.87 -3.93
CA LEU A 102 -7.89 2.74 -3.33
C LEU A 102 -8.19 1.31 -2.87
N ILE A 103 -7.78 0.31 -3.64
CA ILE A 103 -7.95 -1.12 -3.29
C ILE A 103 -6.98 -1.54 -2.17
N THR A 104 -5.80 -0.93 -2.11
CA THR A 104 -4.78 -1.25 -1.10
C THR A 104 -5.19 -0.75 0.29
N LEU A 105 -5.83 0.43 0.38
CA LEU A 105 -6.30 0.98 1.67
C LEU A 105 -7.08 0.00 2.56
N PRO A 106 -8.18 -0.63 2.12
CA PRO A 106 -8.93 -1.58 2.96
C PRO A 106 -8.13 -2.85 3.29
N VAL A 107 -7.11 -3.20 2.51
CA VAL A 107 -6.20 -4.31 2.83
C VAL A 107 -5.33 -3.94 4.04
N GLU A 108 -4.70 -2.77 4.00
CA GLU A 108 -3.83 -2.29 5.09
C GLU A 108 -4.62 -2.09 6.39
N TYR A 109 -5.79 -1.44 6.34
CA TYR A 109 -6.64 -1.26 7.53
C TYR A 109 -7.09 -2.59 8.15
N ASN A 110 -7.46 -3.56 7.32
CA ASN A 110 -7.89 -4.86 7.81
C ASN A 110 -6.71 -5.66 8.40
N ALA A 111 -5.52 -5.57 7.83
CA ALA A 111 -4.31 -6.20 8.36
C ALA A 111 -3.98 -5.60 9.74
N SER A 112 -3.97 -4.27 9.88
CA SER A 112 -3.75 -3.62 11.17
C SER A 112 -4.81 -3.98 12.21
N SER A 113 -6.09 -4.08 11.81
CA SER A 113 -7.16 -4.48 12.73
C SER A 113 -6.95 -5.91 13.27
N ARG A 114 -6.56 -6.83 12.40
CA ARG A 114 -6.23 -8.22 12.77
C ARG A 114 -4.98 -8.29 13.64
N ALA A 115 -3.97 -7.49 13.35
CA ALA A 115 -2.75 -7.39 14.15
C ALA A 115 -3.05 -6.99 15.60
N ILE A 116 -3.86 -5.94 15.81
CA ILE A 116 -4.25 -5.50 17.16
C ILE A 116 -5.06 -6.57 17.89
N GLN A 117 -5.97 -7.27 17.20
CA GLN A 117 -6.72 -8.38 17.79
C GLN A 117 -5.80 -9.52 18.20
N ALA A 118 -4.88 -9.96 17.32
CA ALA A 118 -3.93 -11.02 17.63
C ALA A 118 -2.99 -10.69 18.80
N LEU A 119 -2.54 -9.43 18.89
CA LEU A 119 -1.74 -8.94 20.01
C LEU A 119 -2.51 -8.97 21.34
N ALA A 120 -3.79 -8.58 21.31
CA ALA A 120 -4.66 -8.58 22.48
C ALA A 120 -5.02 -10.01 22.93
N ASP A 121 -5.48 -10.86 22.00
CA ASP A 121 -5.91 -12.23 22.29
C ASP A 121 -4.76 -13.09 22.81
N GLY A 122 -3.54 -12.85 22.31
CA GLY A 122 -2.34 -13.54 22.75
C GLY A 122 -1.74 -13.02 24.06
N ASN A 123 -2.30 -11.95 24.66
CA ASN A 123 -1.72 -11.25 25.81
C ASN A 123 -0.24 -10.89 25.61
N TYR A 124 0.12 -10.47 24.38
CA TYR A 124 1.50 -10.10 24.04
C TYR A 124 1.88 -8.69 24.52
N LEU A 125 0.88 -7.85 24.77
CA LEU A 125 1.02 -6.45 25.17
C LEU A 125 -0.03 -6.11 26.23
N ASP A 126 0.36 -5.31 27.21
CA ASP A 126 -0.57 -4.76 28.19
C ASP A 126 -1.50 -3.70 27.56
N ALA A 127 -2.55 -3.28 28.27
CA ALA A 127 -3.56 -2.36 27.75
C ALA A 127 -2.98 -1.04 27.20
N ASP A 128 -2.04 -0.45 27.93
CA ASP A 128 -1.37 0.80 27.52
C ASP A 128 -0.48 0.59 26.29
N GLU A 129 0.18 -0.56 26.19
CA GLU A 129 1.03 -0.91 25.07
C GLU A 129 0.22 -1.23 23.80
N LEU A 130 -0.95 -1.87 23.96
CA LEU A 130 -1.94 -2.08 22.90
C LEU A 130 -2.44 -0.76 22.33
N GLU A 131 -2.68 0.26 23.18
CA GLU A 131 -3.02 1.60 22.71
C GLU A 131 -1.86 2.22 21.92
N GLY A 132 -0.62 2.03 22.40
CA GLY A 132 0.60 2.42 21.69
C GLY A 132 0.71 1.77 20.31
N ALA A 133 0.52 0.45 20.21
CA ALA A 133 0.55 -0.29 18.95
C ALA A 133 -0.53 0.21 17.99
N ARG A 134 -1.75 0.45 18.49
CA ARG A 134 -2.84 1.01 17.69
C ARG A 134 -2.50 2.39 17.13
N LYS A 135 -1.86 3.25 17.92
CA LYS A 135 -1.40 4.58 17.45
C LYS A 135 -0.36 4.45 16.34
N VAL A 136 0.63 3.56 16.50
CA VAL A 136 1.66 3.31 15.49
C VAL A 136 1.06 2.80 14.19
N LEU A 137 0.22 1.76 14.24
CA LEU A 137 -0.41 1.20 13.04
C LEU A 137 -1.39 2.19 12.39
N SER A 138 -2.12 2.98 13.18
CA SER A 138 -3.00 4.01 12.64
C SER A 138 -2.21 5.13 11.95
N ALA A 139 -1.07 5.53 12.52
CA ALA A 139 -0.18 6.52 11.91
C ALA A 139 0.38 6.00 10.57
N ALA A 140 0.79 4.74 10.51
CA ALA A 140 1.20 4.10 9.26
C ALA A 140 0.06 4.09 8.23
N ALA A 141 -1.16 3.71 8.62
CA ALA A 141 -2.32 3.71 7.75
C ALA A 141 -2.66 5.11 7.19
N LEU A 142 -2.48 6.17 7.98
CA LEU A 142 -2.68 7.55 7.54
C LEU A 142 -1.71 7.95 6.40
N THR A 143 -0.51 7.36 6.32
CA THR A 143 0.41 7.60 5.21
C THR A 143 -0.14 7.08 3.89
N TYR A 144 -0.80 5.91 3.90
CA TYR A 144 -1.49 5.38 2.72
C TYR A 144 -2.68 6.25 2.31
N VAL A 145 -3.44 6.78 3.28
CA VAL A 145 -4.55 7.70 3.01
C VAL A 145 -4.04 8.98 2.35
N ALA A 146 -2.97 9.57 2.89
CA ALA A 146 -2.36 10.76 2.33
C ALA A 146 -1.83 10.52 0.90
N ALA A 147 -1.15 9.40 0.67
CA ALA A 147 -0.67 9.01 -0.66
C ALA A 147 -1.82 8.84 -1.66
N THR A 148 -2.90 8.18 -1.24
CA THR A 148 -4.11 7.98 -2.06
C THR A 148 -4.76 9.30 -2.43
N LEU A 149 -4.91 10.21 -1.47
CA LEU A 149 -5.45 11.54 -1.73
C LEU A 149 -4.57 12.34 -2.70
N ALA A 150 -3.24 12.32 -2.51
CA ALA A 150 -2.31 12.98 -3.41
C ALA A 150 -2.38 12.43 -4.84
N ALA A 151 -2.54 11.11 -5.00
CA ALA A 151 -2.71 10.48 -6.30
C ALA A 151 -4.04 10.83 -6.96
N VAL A 152 -5.15 10.87 -6.20
CA VAL A 152 -6.46 11.33 -6.71
C VAL A 152 -6.38 12.77 -7.19
N LEU A 153 -5.79 13.66 -6.41
CA LEU A 153 -5.61 15.07 -6.79
C LEU A 153 -4.73 15.21 -8.04
N SER A 154 -3.67 14.41 -8.13
CA SER A 154 -2.81 14.36 -9.30
C SER A 154 -3.56 13.87 -10.54
N LEU A 155 -4.43 12.87 -10.41
CA LEU A 155 -5.24 12.36 -11.51
C LEU A 155 -6.20 13.44 -12.02
N LEU A 156 -6.89 14.12 -11.11
CA LEU A 156 -7.77 15.24 -11.46
C LEU A 156 -6.99 16.34 -12.20
N ARG A 157 -5.79 16.69 -11.72
CA ARG A 157 -4.91 17.65 -12.39
C ARG A 157 -4.56 17.20 -13.82
N LEU A 158 -4.11 15.97 -14.02
CA LEU A 158 -3.74 15.46 -15.33
C LEU A 158 -4.94 15.40 -16.29
N LEU A 159 -6.12 15.03 -15.79
CA LEU A 159 -7.36 15.01 -16.56
C LEU A 159 -7.76 16.42 -17.06
N LEU A 160 -7.63 17.43 -16.20
CA LEU A 160 -7.93 18.82 -16.57
C LEU A 160 -6.97 19.34 -17.65
N ILE A 161 -5.67 19.04 -17.53
CA ILE A 161 -4.64 19.45 -18.50
C ILE A 161 -4.84 18.74 -19.84
N ALA A 162 -5.09 17.42 -19.83
CA ALA A 162 -5.34 16.65 -21.05
C ALA A 162 -6.61 17.14 -21.78
N ARG A 163 -7.65 17.54 -21.04
CA ARG A 163 -8.87 18.11 -21.61
C ARG A 163 -8.65 19.47 -22.26
N SER A 164 -7.83 20.34 -21.67
CA SER A 164 -7.52 21.64 -22.27
C SER A 164 -6.71 21.51 -23.57
N SER A 165 -5.86 20.49 -23.68
CA SER A 165 -5.03 20.25 -24.88
C SER A 165 -5.80 19.74 -26.11
N ARG A 166 -7.06 19.31 -25.94
CA ARG A 166 -7.92 18.83 -27.04
C ARG A 166 -8.71 19.97 -27.70
N ARG A 167 -8.72 21.16 -27.11
CA ARG A 167 -9.35 22.37 -27.66
C ARG A 167 -8.34 23.16 -28.47
#